data_AF-A0A382QVZ2-F1
#
_entry.id   AF-A0A382QVZ2-F1
#
_cell.length_a   1.000
_cell.length_b   1.000
_cell.length_c   1.000
_cell.angle_alpha   90.00
_cell.angle_beta   90.00
_cell.angle_gamma   90.00
#
_symmetry.space_group_name_H-M   'P 1'
#
loop_
_entity.id
_entity.type
_entity.pdbx_description
1 polymer ?
#
loop_
_entity_poly.entity_id
_entity_poly.type
_entity_poly.pdbx_seq_one_letter_code
_entity_poly.pdbx_strand_id
1 'polypeptide(L)'
;VPPAGKVQYSTSATFIKKMKIRLASYSLIICFFLVTDDAYSDPIRDANRLLQVTDIGKHFEVTAQLQTRDIIRTYVSIVSMSLEVTLPEQIKNKIASCYAKVYAWENFQPGIAQIFAENLSQKELRLLIDFYRNLGLPPMEIKAFKELISKSEQIRRMSAEYIFLNSGSCVDQDAGVINEYLANQQQPIKT
;
A
#
# COMPACT_ATOMS: atom_id res chain seq x y z
N VAL A 1 -90.96 -29.04 -51.35
CA VAL A 1 -90.10 -29.95 -52.13
C VAL A 1 -88.79 -30.13 -51.37
N PRO A 2 -88.52 -31.29 -50.73
CA PRO A 2 -87.21 -31.67 -50.19
C PRO A 2 -86.41 -32.40 -51.30
N PRO A 3 -85.09 -32.69 -51.16
CA PRO A 3 -84.53 -33.73 -50.26
C PRO A 3 -83.32 -33.21 -49.42
N ALA A 4 -83.00 -33.72 -48.22
CA ALA A 4 -82.57 -35.08 -47.80
C ALA A 4 -81.20 -35.50 -48.39
N GLY A 5 -80.20 -36.04 -47.68
CA GLY A 5 -80.01 -36.50 -46.30
C GLY A 5 -78.49 -36.58 -45.99
N LYS A 6 -78.05 -36.43 -44.72
CA LYS A 6 -77.77 -37.47 -43.69
C LYS A 6 -76.51 -38.34 -43.98
N VAL A 7 -75.63 -38.77 -43.08
CA VAL A 7 -75.26 -38.64 -41.64
C VAL A 7 -74.21 -39.76 -41.39
N GLN A 8 -73.18 -39.57 -40.56
CA GLN A 8 -72.70 -40.56 -39.53
C GLN A 8 -71.56 -39.95 -38.69
N TYR A 9 -71.76 -39.62 -37.39
CA TYR A 9 -71.69 -40.45 -36.14
C TYR A 9 -70.23 -40.77 -35.73
N SER A 10 -69.76 -40.76 -34.47
CA SER A 10 -70.38 -40.59 -33.16
C SER A 10 -69.32 -40.41 -32.04
N THR A 11 -69.69 -39.65 -31.00
CA THR A 11 -69.58 -39.92 -29.54
C THR A 11 -68.26 -40.28 -28.82
N SER A 12 -68.03 -39.48 -27.77
CA SER A 12 -67.88 -39.84 -26.35
C SER A 12 -66.79 -40.83 -25.91
N ALA A 13 -65.91 -40.38 -25.00
CA ALA A 13 -65.64 -41.12 -23.75
C ALA A 13 -64.81 -40.27 -22.77
N THR A 14 -65.45 -39.92 -21.66
CA THR A 14 -64.85 -39.46 -20.41
C THR A 14 -64.05 -40.61 -19.78
N PHE A 15 -62.77 -40.42 -19.45
CA PHE A 15 -62.05 -41.36 -18.57
C PHE A 15 -61.06 -40.64 -17.63
N ILE A 16 -61.55 -40.38 -16.41
CA ILE A 16 -60.92 -40.72 -15.12
C ILE A 16 -59.50 -40.21 -14.78
N LYS A 17 -59.51 -39.32 -13.78
CA LYS A 17 -58.58 -39.14 -12.62
C LYS A 17 -57.17 -38.55 -12.80
N LYS A 18 -57.03 -37.41 -12.12
CA LYS A 18 -55.94 -37.02 -11.17
C LYS A 18 -54.51 -37.32 -11.63
N MET A 19 -53.89 -36.33 -12.26
CA MET A 19 -52.43 -36.20 -12.24
C MET A 19 -52.03 -35.00 -11.39
N LYS A 20 -51.22 -35.30 -10.37
CA LYS A 20 -50.80 -34.44 -9.27
C LYS A 20 -50.03 -33.22 -9.79
N ILE A 21 -50.36 -32.07 -9.21
CA ILE A 21 -49.56 -30.85 -9.13
C ILE A 21 -48.10 -31.20 -8.83
N ARG A 22 -47.19 -31.05 -9.80
CA ARG A 22 -45.73 -30.83 -9.61
C ARG A 22 -45.10 -30.32 -10.90
N LEU A 23 -45.16 -29.02 -11.17
CA LEU A 23 -44.30 -28.33 -12.14
C LEU A 23 -44.26 -26.84 -11.81
N ALA A 24 -43.67 -26.51 -10.66
CA ALA A 24 -43.29 -25.15 -10.29
C ALA A 24 -42.09 -25.23 -9.34
N SER A 25 -40.94 -25.67 -9.86
CA SER A 25 -39.73 -25.85 -9.03
C SER A 25 -38.41 -25.72 -9.79
N TYR A 26 -38.38 -25.20 -11.02
CA TYR A 26 -37.13 -25.13 -11.81
C TYR A 26 -36.94 -23.80 -12.52
N SER A 27 -37.19 -22.67 -11.85
CA SER A 27 -36.89 -21.35 -12.42
C SER A 27 -36.34 -20.34 -11.41
N LEU A 28 -35.58 -20.82 -10.42
CA LEU A 28 -34.93 -19.96 -9.41
C LEU A 28 -33.45 -20.29 -9.14
N ILE A 29 -32.84 -21.21 -9.90
CA ILE A 29 -31.43 -21.65 -9.70
C ILE A 29 -30.49 -21.16 -10.82
N ILE A 30 -30.99 -20.43 -11.83
CA ILE A 30 -30.15 -19.95 -12.95
C ILE A 30 -29.60 -18.52 -12.71
N CYS A 31 -30.14 -17.77 -11.74
CA CYS A 31 -29.67 -16.40 -11.47
C CYS A 31 -28.48 -16.29 -10.50
N PHE A 32 -27.98 -17.41 -9.94
CA PHE A 32 -26.84 -17.37 -9.01
C PHE A 32 -25.45 -17.51 -9.68
N PHE A 33 -25.39 -17.65 -11.01
CA PHE A 33 -24.13 -17.89 -11.73
C PHE A 33 -23.57 -16.70 -12.52
N LEU A 34 -24.12 -15.49 -12.38
CA LEU A 34 -23.71 -14.33 -13.21
C LEU A 34 -23.29 -13.08 -12.44
N VAL A 35 -22.81 -13.23 -11.20
CA VAL A 35 -21.96 -12.22 -10.57
C VAL A 35 -20.80 -12.93 -9.86
N THR A 36 -19.88 -13.49 -10.64
CA THR A 36 -18.48 -13.44 -10.20
C THR A 36 -18.02 -12.03 -10.54
N ASP A 37 -18.31 -11.08 -9.65
CA ASP A 37 -17.37 -9.97 -9.50
C ASP A 37 -16.04 -10.68 -9.21
N ASP A 38 -15.14 -10.72 -10.19
CA ASP A 38 -13.72 -10.75 -9.86
C ASP A 38 -13.58 -9.54 -8.94
N ALA A 39 -13.60 -9.79 -7.63
CA ALA A 39 -13.55 -8.74 -6.64
C ALA A 39 -12.28 -7.96 -6.95
N TYR A 40 -12.44 -6.83 -7.64
CA TYR A 40 -11.37 -6.02 -8.14
C TYR A 40 -10.76 -5.40 -6.89
N SER A 41 -9.83 -6.13 -6.27
CA SER A 41 -9.09 -5.59 -5.15
C SER A 41 -8.29 -4.43 -5.68
N ASP A 42 -8.59 -3.27 -5.10
CA ASP A 42 -7.91 -2.03 -5.32
C ASP A 42 -6.38 -2.26 -5.15
N PRO A 43 -5.59 -2.13 -6.24
CA PRO A 43 -4.15 -2.33 -6.21
C PRO A 43 -3.45 -1.43 -5.18
N ILE A 44 -3.99 -0.23 -4.92
CA ILE A 44 -3.45 0.70 -3.92
C ILE A 44 -3.73 0.19 -2.52
N ARG A 45 -4.92 -0.36 -2.28
CA ARG A 45 -5.24 -1.00 -0.99
C ARG A 45 -4.32 -2.19 -0.72
N ASP A 46 -4.08 -3.03 -1.71
CA ASP A 46 -3.19 -4.19 -1.56
C ASP A 46 -1.72 -3.76 -1.42
N ALA A 47 -1.28 -2.72 -2.14
CA ALA A 47 0.05 -2.12 -1.95
C ALA A 47 0.23 -1.57 -0.53
N ASN A 48 -0.74 -0.81 0.00
CA ASN A 48 -0.70 -0.32 1.38
C ASN A 48 -0.65 -1.48 2.39
N ARG A 49 -1.42 -2.55 2.16
CA ARG A 49 -1.37 -3.75 2.98
C ARG A 49 0.00 -4.42 2.93
N LEU A 50 0.67 -4.45 1.77
CA LEU A 50 2.03 -4.95 1.64
C LEU A 50 3.03 -4.09 2.44
N LEU A 51 2.94 -2.76 2.39
CA LEU A 51 3.78 -1.87 3.19
C LEU A 51 3.58 -2.10 4.70
N GLN A 52 2.35 -2.38 5.13
CA GLN A 52 2.06 -2.69 6.54
C GLN A 52 2.66 -4.02 7.00
N VAL A 53 2.50 -5.10 6.22
CA VAL A 53 2.97 -6.44 6.64
C VAL A 53 4.49 -6.58 6.56
N THR A 54 5.16 -5.71 5.80
CA THR A 54 6.63 -5.67 5.71
C THR A 54 7.28 -4.80 6.78
N ASP A 55 6.49 -4.03 7.54
CA ASP A 55 6.99 -3.07 8.55
C ASP A 55 8.00 -2.06 7.99
N ILE A 56 7.94 -1.77 6.68
CA ILE A 56 8.92 -0.90 6.01
C ILE A 56 8.87 0.55 6.53
N GLY A 57 7.69 1.02 6.95
CA GLY A 57 7.54 2.35 7.55
C GLY A 57 8.33 2.50 8.84
N LYS A 58 8.28 1.51 9.73
CA LYS A 58 9.08 1.51 10.96
C LYS A 58 10.57 1.43 10.67
N HIS A 59 10.97 0.59 9.71
CA HIS A 59 12.38 0.52 9.29
C HIS A 59 12.88 1.85 8.71
N PHE A 60 12.04 2.53 7.94
CA PHE A 60 12.33 3.86 7.41
C PHE A 60 12.52 4.88 8.55
N GLU A 61 11.58 4.95 9.50
CA GLU A 61 11.66 5.87 10.64
C GLU A 61 12.90 5.63 11.50
N VAL A 62 13.22 4.36 11.82
CA VAL A 62 14.43 4.02 12.58
C VAL A 62 15.69 4.45 11.81
N THR A 63 15.71 4.24 10.49
CA THR A 63 16.84 4.65 9.65
C THR A 63 16.98 6.17 9.61
N ALA A 64 15.90 6.91 9.46
CA ALA A 64 15.89 8.38 9.47
C ALA A 64 16.40 8.93 10.81
N GLN A 65 15.99 8.34 11.94
CA GLN A 65 16.48 8.71 13.27
C GLN A 65 17.98 8.47 13.44
N LEU A 66 18.47 7.31 12.97
CA LEU A 66 19.90 6.99 13.02
C LEU A 66 20.74 7.99 12.20
N GLN A 67 20.29 8.30 10.98
CA GLN A 67 20.94 9.29 10.11
C GLN A 67 20.94 10.68 10.76
N THR A 68 19.80 11.11 11.31
CA THR A 68 19.67 12.40 12.02
C THR A 68 20.67 12.52 13.18
N ARG A 69 20.82 11.44 13.97
CA ARG A 69 21.77 11.38 15.07
C ARG A 69 23.22 11.48 14.57
N ASP A 70 23.54 10.85 13.45
CA ASP A 70 24.88 10.88 12.87
C ASP A 70 25.21 12.27 12.28
N ILE A 71 24.21 12.95 11.70
CA ILE A 71 24.29 14.37 11.29
C ILE A 71 24.59 15.27 12.49
N ILE A 72 23.83 15.14 13.58
CA ILE A 72 24.04 15.92 14.81
C ILE A 72 25.45 15.69 15.38
N ARG A 73 25.93 14.44 15.41
CA ARG A 73 27.31 14.14 15.86
C ARG A 73 28.35 14.81 14.98
N THR A 74 28.11 14.85 13.67
CA THR A 74 29.01 15.51 12.72
C THR A 74 29.09 17.00 13.03
N TYR A 75 27.96 17.69 13.21
CA TYR A 75 27.94 19.10 13.60
C TYR A 75 28.62 19.36 14.95
N VAL A 76 28.34 18.54 15.96
CA VAL A 76 29.00 18.64 17.27
C VAL A 76 30.52 18.50 17.13
N SER A 77 30.99 17.52 16.36
CA SER A 77 32.41 17.29 16.12
C SER A 77 33.07 18.50 15.44
N ILE A 78 32.45 19.04 14.39
CA ILE A 78 32.98 20.20 13.67
C ILE A 78 33.09 21.40 14.60
N VAL A 79 32.02 21.76 15.31
CA VAL A 79 32.01 22.93 16.19
C VAL A 79 32.99 22.78 17.35
N SER A 80 33.06 21.59 17.95
CA SER A 80 34.01 21.33 19.03
C SER A 80 35.47 21.39 18.57
N MET A 81 35.78 20.89 17.38
CA MET A 81 37.16 20.90 16.86
C MET A 81 37.58 22.28 16.35
N SER A 82 36.65 23.07 15.81
CA SER A 82 36.96 24.37 15.22
C SER A 82 36.94 25.52 16.22
N LEU A 83 36.10 25.44 17.25
CA LEU A 83 35.81 26.57 18.15
C LEU A 83 35.85 26.20 19.64
N GLU A 84 36.14 24.95 19.99
CA GLU A 84 36.11 24.44 21.38
C GLU A 84 34.75 24.63 22.09
N VAL A 85 33.67 24.72 21.30
CA VAL A 85 32.31 24.93 21.79
C VAL A 85 31.54 23.61 21.76
N THR A 86 30.75 23.35 22.81
CA THR A 86 29.78 22.24 22.82
C THR A 86 28.41 22.76 22.42
N LEU A 87 27.80 22.17 21.39
CA LEU A 87 26.42 22.50 21.03
C LEU A 87 25.45 22.06 22.15
N PRO A 88 24.57 22.95 22.64
CA PRO A 88 23.62 22.60 23.69
C PRO A 88 22.47 21.74 23.13
N GLU A 89 21.83 20.95 24.00
CA GLU A 89 20.73 20.04 23.62
C GLU A 89 19.59 20.75 22.90
N GLN A 90 19.30 22.00 23.24
CA GLN A 90 18.27 22.78 22.54
C GLN A 90 18.55 22.91 21.04
N ILE A 91 19.81 23.09 20.64
CA ILE A 91 20.19 23.20 19.22
C ILE A 91 20.12 21.82 18.56
N LYS A 92 20.61 20.77 19.23
CA LYS A 92 20.50 19.38 18.74
C LYS A 92 19.04 18.98 18.51
N ASN A 93 18.14 19.35 19.43
CA ASN A 93 16.70 19.07 19.32
C ASN A 93 16.04 19.85 18.18
N LYS A 94 16.46 21.10 17.92
CA LYS A 94 15.98 21.88 16.76
C LYS A 94 16.37 21.21 15.44
N ILE A 95 17.62 20.75 15.32
CA ILE A 95 18.11 19.98 14.16
C ILE A 95 17.29 18.68 14.03
N ALA A 96 17.19 17.89 15.10
CA ALA A 96 16.44 16.64 15.10
C ALA A 96 14.98 16.80 14.68
N SER A 97 14.32 17.86 15.15
CA SER A 97 12.92 18.16 14.84
C SER A 97 12.70 18.44 13.35
N CYS A 98 13.68 19.07 12.68
CA CYS A 98 13.56 19.30 11.24
C CYS A 98 13.54 17.98 10.47
N TYR A 99 14.52 17.10 10.73
CA TYR A 99 14.60 15.81 10.06
C TYR A 99 13.42 14.90 10.37
N ALA A 100 12.95 14.88 11.62
CA ALA A 100 11.76 14.12 12.01
C ALA A 100 10.51 14.54 11.21
N LYS A 101 10.38 15.82 10.86
CA LYS A 101 9.28 16.34 10.06
C LYS A 101 9.42 16.00 8.58
N VAL A 102 10.58 16.27 7.98
CA VAL A 102 10.74 16.13 6.52
C VAL A 102 10.95 14.67 6.09
N TYR A 103 11.46 13.82 6.98
CA TYR A 103 11.60 12.37 6.79
C TYR A 103 10.55 11.55 7.55
N ALA A 104 9.36 12.11 7.79
CA ALA A 104 8.24 11.35 8.34
C ALA A 104 7.71 10.35 7.29
N TRP A 105 7.42 9.10 7.69
CA TRP A 105 7.04 8.03 6.75
C TRP A 105 5.77 8.37 5.96
N GLU A 106 4.82 9.04 6.60
CA GLU A 106 3.56 9.48 6.00
C GLU A 106 3.74 10.39 4.78
N ASN A 107 4.87 11.09 4.68
CA ASN A 107 5.18 11.93 3.51
C ASN A 107 5.50 11.08 2.26
N PHE A 108 5.93 9.83 2.44
CA PHE A 108 6.39 8.97 1.34
C PHE A 108 5.47 7.77 1.08
N GLN A 109 4.76 7.29 2.09
CA GLN A 109 3.90 6.10 2.00
C GLN A 109 2.96 6.13 0.77
N PRO A 110 2.21 7.23 0.49
CA PRO A 110 1.26 7.22 -0.63
C PRO A 110 1.94 7.01 -1.98
N GLY A 111 3.08 7.65 -2.22
CA GLY A 111 3.82 7.50 -3.48
C GLY A 111 4.50 6.14 -3.62
N ILE A 112 5.04 5.59 -2.53
CA ILE A 112 5.61 4.24 -2.54
C ILE A 112 4.50 3.19 -2.79
N ALA A 113 3.31 3.37 -2.19
CA ALA A 113 2.16 2.52 -2.48
C ALA A 113 1.74 2.60 -3.96
N GLN A 114 1.76 3.80 -4.54
CA GLN A 114 1.50 3.99 -5.98
C GLN A 114 2.51 3.25 -6.84
N ILE A 115 3.82 3.39 -6.55
CA ILE A 115 4.88 2.67 -7.27
C ILE A 115 4.64 1.16 -7.22
N PHE A 116 4.25 0.63 -6.07
CA PHE A 116 3.96 -0.80 -5.92
C PHE A 116 2.76 -1.22 -6.76
N ALA A 117 1.66 -0.46 -6.70
CA ALA A 117 0.44 -0.72 -7.47
C ALA A 117 0.63 -0.64 -8.98
N GLU A 118 1.52 0.23 -9.46
CA GLU A 118 1.82 0.39 -10.89
C GLU A 118 2.76 -0.69 -11.44
N ASN A 119 3.63 -1.24 -10.59
CA ASN A 119 4.68 -2.18 -11.03
C ASN A 119 4.37 -3.65 -10.70
N LEU A 120 3.36 -3.89 -9.83
CA LEU A 120 2.95 -5.20 -9.40
C LEU A 120 1.50 -5.46 -9.77
N SER A 121 1.24 -6.60 -10.40
CA SER A 121 -0.12 -7.09 -10.57
C SER A 121 -0.75 -7.41 -9.22
N GLN A 122 -2.07 -7.43 -9.18
CA GLN A 122 -2.85 -7.84 -8.02
C GLN A 122 -2.45 -9.24 -7.50
N LYS A 123 -2.17 -10.19 -8.39
CA LYS A 123 -1.70 -11.53 -8.02
C LYS A 123 -0.33 -11.47 -7.32
N GLU A 124 0.59 -10.67 -7.83
CA GLU A 124 1.93 -10.48 -7.26
C GLU A 124 1.87 -9.82 -5.88
N LEU A 125 1.04 -8.79 -5.72
CA LEU A 125 0.80 -8.13 -4.43
C LEU A 125 0.31 -9.14 -3.37
N ARG A 126 -0.68 -9.96 -3.73
CA ARG A 126 -1.20 -11.02 -2.84
C ARG A 126 -0.13 -12.04 -2.48
N LEU A 127 0.65 -12.48 -3.47
CA LEU A 127 1.73 -13.45 -3.27
C LEU A 127 2.78 -12.94 -2.27
N LEU A 128 3.14 -11.66 -2.34
CA LEU A 128 4.05 -11.02 -1.38
C LEU A 128 3.40 -10.89 0.00
N ILE A 129 2.15 -10.44 0.06
CA ILE A 129 1.42 -10.31 1.33
C ILE A 129 1.33 -11.64 2.06
N ASP A 130 1.00 -12.72 1.35
CA ASP A 130 0.88 -14.06 1.91
C ASP A 130 2.26 -14.59 2.37
N PHE A 131 3.30 -14.34 1.59
CA PHE A 131 4.69 -14.65 1.96
C PHE A 131 5.09 -13.94 3.27
N TYR A 132 4.92 -12.62 3.37
CA TYR A 132 5.28 -11.85 4.56
C TYR A 132 4.41 -12.15 5.78
N ARG A 133 3.20 -12.72 5.57
CA ARG A 133 2.33 -13.20 6.66
C ARG A 133 2.65 -14.61 7.13
N ASN A 134 3.73 -15.22 6.65
CA ASN A 134 4.10 -16.60 6.95
C ASN A 134 3.02 -17.61 6.54
N LEU A 135 2.18 -17.29 5.55
CA LEU A 135 1.20 -18.25 5.00
C LEU A 135 1.85 -19.26 4.05
N GLY A 136 3.15 -19.11 3.79
CA GLY A 136 3.91 -19.95 2.87
C GLY A 136 3.61 -19.63 1.41
N LEU A 137 4.43 -20.18 0.51
CA LEU A 137 4.22 -20.08 -0.93
C LEU A 137 3.78 -21.45 -1.45
N PRO A 138 2.61 -21.56 -2.11
CA PRO A 138 2.23 -22.80 -2.78
C PRO A 138 3.30 -23.25 -3.77
N PRO A 139 3.64 -24.55 -3.88
CA PRO A 139 4.68 -25.01 -4.80
C PRO A 139 4.48 -24.58 -6.26
N MET A 140 3.22 -24.48 -6.70
CA MET A 140 2.86 -24.04 -8.05
C MET A 140 3.17 -22.55 -8.30
N GLU A 141 3.29 -21.73 -7.25
CA GLU A 141 3.57 -20.29 -7.35
C GLU A 141 5.06 -19.96 -7.19
N ILE A 142 5.94 -20.94 -6.97
CA ILE A 142 7.39 -20.70 -6.80
C ILE A 142 7.99 -20.00 -8.02
N LYS A 143 7.59 -20.39 -9.24
CA LYS A 143 8.09 -19.77 -10.46
C LYS A 143 7.66 -18.30 -10.56
N ALA A 144 6.37 -18.03 -10.33
CA ALA A 144 5.83 -16.68 -10.30
C ALA A 144 6.48 -15.82 -9.22
N PHE A 145 6.76 -16.40 -8.04
CA PHE A 145 7.48 -15.70 -6.96
C PHE A 145 8.91 -15.31 -7.38
N LYS A 146 9.65 -16.22 -8.02
CA LYS A 146 11.01 -15.91 -8.51
C LYS A 146 11.01 -14.80 -9.56
N GLU A 147 10.05 -14.84 -10.49
CA GLU A 147 9.85 -13.78 -11.48
C GLU A 147 9.50 -12.45 -10.81
N LEU A 148 8.66 -12.48 -9.77
CA LEU A 148 8.33 -11.31 -8.96
C LEU A 148 9.55 -10.71 -8.25
N ILE A 149 10.40 -11.53 -7.64
CA ILE A 149 11.64 -11.05 -7.00
C ILE A 149 12.56 -10.34 -8.01
N SER A 150 12.54 -10.72 -9.29
CA SER A 150 13.34 -10.04 -10.32
C SER A 150 12.95 -8.56 -10.54
N LYS A 151 11.72 -8.16 -10.18
CA LYS A 151 11.25 -6.77 -10.25
C LYS A 151 11.70 -5.89 -9.08
N SER A 152 12.20 -6.51 -8.00
CA SER A 152 12.48 -5.83 -6.73
C SER A 152 13.47 -4.67 -6.89
N GLU A 153 14.53 -4.86 -7.68
CA GLU A 153 15.57 -3.84 -7.87
C GLU A 153 15.04 -2.59 -8.56
N GLN A 154 14.18 -2.76 -9.57
CA GLN A 154 13.54 -1.64 -10.24
C GLN A 154 12.63 -0.87 -9.29
N ILE A 155 11.77 -1.58 -8.55
CA ILE A 155 10.85 -0.98 -7.57
C ILE A 155 11.63 -0.24 -6.47
N ARG A 156 12.73 -0.81 -5.99
CA ARG A 156 13.62 -0.20 -5.01
C ARG A 156 14.23 1.09 -5.55
N ARG A 157 14.74 1.08 -6.78
CA ARG A 157 15.30 2.28 -7.43
C ARG A 157 14.25 3.38 -7.57
N MET A 158 13.06 3.05 -8.06
CA MET A 158 11.96 4.00 -8.20
C MET A 158 11.54 4.60 -6.86
N SER A 159 11.48 3.76 -5.81
CA SER A 159 11.13 4.20 -4.46
C SER A 159 12.20 5.13 -3.88
N ALA A 160 13.49 4.82 -4.10
CA ALA A 160 14.59 5.66 -3.66
C ALA A 160 14.63 7.01 -4.39
N GLU A 161 14.41 7.00 -5.71
CA GLU A 161 14.30 8.21 -6.53
C GLU A 161 13.11 9.07 -6.08
N TYR A 162 11.96 8.44 -5.81
CA TYR A 162 10.79 9.12 -5.27
C TYR A 162 11.08 9.78 -3.93
N ILE A 163 11.72 9.07 -2.98
CA ILE A 163 12.12 9.65 -1.70
C ILE A 163 13.05 10.84 -1.92
N PHE A 164 14.06 10.70 -2.77
CA PHE A 164 15.01 11.77 -3.07
C PHE A 164 14.31 13.03 -3.59
N LEU A 165 13.44 12.89 -4.60
CA LEU A 165 12.74 14.00 -5.24
C LEU A 165 11.69 14.67 -4.34
N ASN A 166 11.15 13.95 -3.36
CA ASN A 166 10.09 14.45 -2.48
C ASN A 166 10.59 14.75 -1.05
N SER A 167 11.88 14.55 -0.77
CA SER A 167 12.48 14.87 0.51
C SER A 167 12.74 16.38 0.65
N GLY A 168 12.43 16.94 1.82
CA GLY A 168 12.88 18.27 2.21
C GLY A 168 14.35 18.27 2.63
N SER A 169 14.97 19.45 2.64
CA SER A 169 16.30 19.68 3.21
C SER A 169 16.21 20.42 4.54
N CYS A 170 17.08 20.07 5.48
CA CYS A 170 17.25 20.75 6.77
C CYS A 170 18.58 21.50 6.89
N VAL A 171 19.47 21.38 5.90
CA VAL A 171 20.86 21.84 6.00
C VAL A 171 20.97 23.34 6.26
N ASP A 172 20.17 24.17 5.56
CA ASP A 172 20.20 25.62 5.75
C ASP A 172 19.66 26.02 7.13
N GLN A 173 18.62 25.31 7.60
CA GLN A 173 18.07 25.53 8.95
C GLN A 173 19.12 25.15 10.01
N ASP A 174 19.79 24.01 9.84
CA ASP A 174 20.83 23.53 10.76
C ASP A 174 21.98 24.51 10.86
N ALA A 175 22.48 24.99 9.71
CA ALA A 175 23.51 26.02 9.65
C ALA A 175 23.05 27.31 10.33
N GLY A 176 21.81 27.74 10.09
CA GLY A 176 21.22 28.93 10.72
C GLY A 176 21.20 28.84 12.25
N VAL A 177 20.66 27.74 12.81
CA VAL A 177 20.56 27.58 14.27
C VAL A 177 21.92 27.43 14.95
N ILE A 178 22.90 26.82 14.28
CA ILE A 178 24.28 26.71 14.78
C ILE A 178 24.96 28.08 14.74
N ASN A 179 24.89 28.79 13.62
CA ASN A 179 25.56 30.09 13.47
C ASN A 179 24.97 31.15 14.42
N GLU A 180 23.65 31.17 14.60
CA GLU A 180 23.00 32.06 15.56
C GLU A 180 23.49 31.78 17.00
N TYR A 181 23.60 30.49 17.37
CA TYR A 181 24.14 30.11 18.67
C TYR A 181 25.59 30.57 18.86
N LEU A 182 26.45 30.35 17.85
CA LEU A 182 27.87 30.74 17.91
C LEU A 182 28.05 32.26 17.99
N ALA A 183 27.27 33.03 17.24
CA ALA A 183 27.30 34.49 17.28
C ALA A 183 26.96 35.03 18.68
N ASN A 184 26.01 34.40 19.37
CA ASN A 184 25.64 34.76 20.74
C ASN A 184 26.72 34.39 21.78
N GLN A 185 27.53 33.36 21.53
CA GLN A 185 28.67 33.02 22.39
C GLN A 185 29.84 34.02 22.25
N GLN A 186 29.94 34.70 21.10
CA GLN A 186 31.02 35.65 20.82
C GLN A 186 30.72 37.09 21.28
N GLN A 187 29.50 37.38 21.76
CA GLN A 187 29.18 38.70 22.28
C GLN A 187 29.87 38.93 23.63
N PRO A 188 30.72 39.97 23.78
CA PRO A 188 31.33 40.26 25.07
C PRO A 188 30.24 40.68 26.06
N ILE A 189 30.33 40.16 27.29
CA ILE A 189 29.52 40.61 28.42
C ILE A 189 29.80 42.12 28.58
N LYS A 190 28.84 42.97 28.18
CA LYS A 190 28.87 44.39 28.52
C LYS A 190 28.72 44.49 30.04
N THR A 191 29.84 44.69 30.72
CA THR A 191 29.91 45.09 32.13
C THR A 191 30.00 46.60 32.21
#